data_AF-A0A0G3HKW9-F1
#
_entry.id   AF-A0A0G3HKW9-F1
#
_cell.length_a   1.000
_cell.length_b   1.000
_cell.length_c   1.000
_cell.angle_alpha   90.00
_cell.angle_beta   90.00
_cell.angle_gamma   90.00
#
_symmetry.space_group_name_H-M   'P 1'
#
loop_
_entity.id
_entity.type
_entity.pdbx_description
1 polymer ?
#
loop_
_entity_poly.entity_id
_entity_poly.type
_entity_poly.pdbx_seq_one_letter_code
_entity_poly.pdbx_strand_id
1 'polypeptide(L)'
;MSEQEKTTDDQPDPASKKVSTVRVRAWHIVLLVVIVAVTLSLAWWQWTRFRSGSGTFQNLGYALQWPLFGAFFVYAYRMGVKYENDARRAQADADDPDYLYQADLREFEEQPTRIDDDFLPARPHLNVEEFNRLNPRRRGQTDYPKDIDD
;
A
#
# COMPACT_ATOMS: atom_id res chain seq x y z
N MET A 1 25.42 5.08 -46.79
CA MET A 1 25.15 6.53 -46.83
C MET A 1 23.77 6.65 -47.47
N SER A 2 22.66 6.66 -46.75
CA SER A 2 22.39 7.07 -45.36
C SER A 2 21.18 6.26 -44.89
N GLU A 3 21.21 5.61 -43.73
CA GLU A 3 20.73 6.20 -42.48
C GLU A 3 19.42 6.97 -42.67
N GLN A 4 18.29 6.34 -42.32
CA GLN A 4 17.37 6.84 -41.29
C GLN A 4 16.12 5.93 -41.29
N GLU A 5 16.25 4.85 -40.54
CA GLU A 5 15.16 4.30 -39.75
C GLU A 5 14.64 5.43 -38.84
N LYS A 6 13.41 5.89 -39.06
CA LYS A 6 12.75 6.84 -38.16
C LYS A 6 11.32 6.39 -37.90
N THR A 7 11.24 5.45 -36.96
CA THR A 7 10.40 5.53 -35.76
C THR A 7 9.10 6.32 -35.89
N THR A 8 7.98 5.62 -35.80
CA THR A 8 6.89 5.95 -34.86
C THR A 8 6.12 4.65 -34.66
N ASP A 9 6.63 3.84 -33.74
CA ASP A 9 5.84 2.78 -33.12
C ASP A 9 4.78 3.50 -32.27
N ASP A 10 3.52 3.35 -32.65
CA ASP A 10 2.37 3.94 -31.97
C ASP A 10 2.15 3.16 -30.67
N GLN A 11 3.00 3.44 -29.68
CA GLN A 11 2.88 2.91 -28.34
C GLN A 11 1.58 3.47 -27.73
N PRO A 12 0.57 2.65 -27.43
CA PRO A 12 -0.62 3.15 -26.76
C PRO A 12 -0.22 3.63 -25.37
N ASP A 13 -0.42 4.93 -25.12
CA ASP A 13 -0.26 5.56 -23.80
C ASP A 13 -0.90 4.65 -22.73
N PRO A 14 -0.11 4.07 -21.80
CA PRO A 14 -0.68 3.29 -20.72
C PRO A 14 -1.38 4.25 -19.77
N ALA A 15 -2.69 4.39 -20.01
CA ALA A 15 -3.73 4.79 -19.10
C ALA A 15 -3.23 5.44 -17.79
N SER A 16 -3.16 6.78 -17.80
CA SER A 16 -3.10 7.59 -16.58
C SER A 16 -4.30 7.25 -15.69
N LYS A 17 -4.13 6.25 -14.82
CA LYS A 17 -5.15 5.79 -13.88
C LYS A 17 -5.22 6.82 -12.75
N LYS A 18 -6.06 7.84 -12.93
CA LYS A 18 -6.34 8.85 -11.90
C LYS A 18 -6.72 8.17 -10.59
N VAL A 19 -5.84 8.28 -9.60
CA VAL A 19 -6.09 7.82 -8.23
C VAL A 19 -7.28 8.60 -7.68
N SER A 20 -8.39 7.92 -7.43
CA SER A 20 -9.61 8.55 -6.92
C SER A 20 -9.40 9.02 -5.49
N THR A 21 -9.38 10.33 -5.25
CA THR A 21 -9.30 10.89 -3.89
C THR A 21 -10.57 10.56 -3.11
N VAL A 22 -10.40 10.13 -1.86
CA VAL A 22 -11.47 9.68 -0.96
C VAL A 22 -12.57 10.75 -0.81
N ARG A 23 -13.82 10.38 -1.12
CA ARG A 23 -14.99 11.12 -0.64
C ARG A 23 -15.23 10.73 0.81
N VAL A 24 -14.83 11.60 1.73
CA VAL A 24 -15.33 11.54 3.12
C VAL A 24 -16.86 11.51 3.04
N ARG A 25 -17.48 10.43 3.54
CA ARG A 25 -18.95 10.29 3.49
C ARG A 25 -19.53 11.50 4.24
N ALA A 26 -20.27 12.35 3.52
CA ALA A 26 -20.79 13.63 4.03
C ALA A 26 -21.49 13.50 5.39
N TRP A 27 -22.10 12.34 5.66
CA TRP A 27 -22.69 12.00 6.94
C TRP A 27 -21.76 12.16 8.16
N HIS A 28 -20.48 11.75 8.08
CA HIS A 28 -19.56 11.87 9.21
C HIS A 28 -19.28 13.34 9.54
N ILE A 29 -19.18 14.18 8.51
CA ILE A 29 -18.97 15.62 8.68
C ILE A 29 -20.21 16.23 9.34
N VAL A 30 -21.41 15.85 8.89
CA VAL A 30 -22.66 16.30 9.51
C VAL A 30 -22.72 15.88 10.97
N LEU A 31 -22.43 14.61 11.28
CA LEU A 31 -22.43 14.10 12.65
C LEU A 31 -21.40 14.83 13.52
N LEU A 32 -20.20 15.08 13.01
CA LEU A 32 -19.16 15.83 13.72
C LEU A 32 -19.61 17.25 14.01
N VAL A 33 -20.19 17.95 13.03
CA VAL A 33 -20.73 19.31 13.20
C VAL A 33 -21.83 19.33 14.26
N VAL A 34 -22.71 18.32 14.27
CA VAL A 34 -23.76 18.18 15.30
C VAL A 34 -23.14 18.01 16.69
N ILE A 35 -22.14 17.13 16.85
CA ILE A 35 -21.44 16.96 18.13
C ILE A 35 -20.81 18.27 18.60
N VAL A 36 -20.10 18.99 17.71
CA VAL A 36 -19.48 20.28 18.05
C VAL A 36 -20.55 21.29 18.46
N ALA A 37 -21.64 21.42 17.70
CA ALA A 37 -22.74 22.32 18.03
C ALA A 37 -23.36 22.00 19.40
N VAL A 38 -23.54 20.71 19.73
CA VAL A 38 -24.04 20.27 21.04
C VAL A 38 -23.06 20.67 22.15
N THR A 39 -21.77 20.39 22.00
CA THR A 39 -20.76 20.76 23.03
C THR A 39 -20.70 22.27 23.26
N LEU A 40 -20.78 23.08 22.21
CA LEU A 40 -20.82 24.54 22.33
C LEU A 40 -22.13 25.04 22.94
N SER A 41 -23.25 24.40 22.63
CA SER A 41 -24.54 24.72 23.25
C SER A 41 -24.54 24.42 24.75
N LEU A 42 -23.94 23.29 25.16
CA LEU A 42 -23.74 22.96 26.57
C LEU A 42 -22.79 23.96 27.25
N ALA A 43 -21.69 24.32 26.60
CA ALA A 43 -20.76 25.33 27.08
C ALA A 43 -21.46 26.68 27.33
N TRP A 44 -22.27 27.11 26.37
CA TRP A 44 -23.07 28.32 26.47
C TRP A 44 -24.06 28.26 27.65
N TRP A 45 -24.76 27.13 27.80
CA TRP A 45 -25.67 26.93 28.92
C TRP A 45 -24.92 27.00 30.27
N GLN A 46 -23.77 26.35 30.37
CA GLN A 46 -22.93 26.40 31.57
C GLN A 46 -22.42 27.82 31.87
N TRP A 47 -22.03 28.57 30.84
CA TRP A 47 -21.67 29.98 30.97
C TRP A 47 -22.83 30.82 31.51
N THR A 48 -24.05 30.66 30.97
CA THR A 48 -25.22 31.37 31.49
C THR A 48 -25.54 31.00 32.93
N ARG A 49 -25.34 29.74 33.32
CA ARG A 49 -25.47 29.31 34.73
C ARG A 49 -24.40 29.87 35.64
N PHE A 50 -23.15 29.97 35.18
CA PHE A 50 -22.09 30.64 35.93
C PHE A 50 -22.40 32.12 36.19
N ARG A 51 -23.02 32.82 35.21
CA ARG A 51 -23.42 34.23 35.39
C ARG A 51 -24.66 34.43 36.27
N SER A 52 -25.39 33.38 36.60
CA SER A 52 -26.52 33.47 37.54
C SER A 52 -26.01 33.65 38.98
N GLY A 53 -26.83 34.21 39.88
CA GLY A 53 -26.43 34.49 41.28
C GLY A 53 -26.03 33.26 42.11
N SER A 54 -26.21 32.05 41.57
CA SER A 54 -25.78 30.77 42.18
C SER A 54 -24.59 30.12 41.44
N GLY A 55 -23.81 30.88 40.66
CA GLY A 55 -22.71 30.36 39.87
C GLY A 55 -21.48 29.97 40.70
N THR A 56 -20.92 28.78 40.45
CA THR A 56 -19.66 28.30 41.03
C THR A 56 -18.55 28.20 39.97
N PHE A 57 -17.29 28.29 40.39
CA PHE A 57 -16.11 28.11 39.52
C PHE A 57 -16.09 26.76 38.78
N GLN A 58 -16.74 25.73 39.32
CA GLN A 58 -16.91 24.44 38.63
C GLN A 58 -17.71 24.59 37.32
N ASN A 59 -18.76 25.41 37.29
CA ASN A 59 -19.55 25.67 36.06
C ASN A 59 -18.70 26.35 34.99
N LEU A 60 -17.77 27.22 35.38
CA LEU A 60 -16.82 27.86 34.46
C LEU A 60 -15.86 26.81 33.87
N GLY A 61 -15.34 25.91 34.72
CA GLY A 61 -14.53 24.78 34.28
C GLY A 61 -15.25 23.96 33.22
N TYR A 62 -16.50 23.59 33.46
CA TYR A 62 -17.31 22.86 32.48
C TYR A 62 -17.60 23.67 31.22
N ALA A 63 -17.88 24.97 31.33
CA ALA A 63 -18.08 25.84 30.17
C ALA A 63 -16.84 25.90 29.27
N LEU A 64 -15.63 25.74 29.82
CA LEU A 64 -14.38 25.67 29.05
C LEU A 64 -14.00 24.24 28.63
N GLN A 65 -14.36 23.24 29.42
CA GLN A 65 -14.09 21.83 29.13
C GLN A 65 -14.92 21.32 27.94
N TRP A 66 -16.19 21.72 27.82
CA TRP A 66 -17.05 21.28 26.72
C TRP A 66 -16.51 21.69 25.33
N PRO A 67 -16.10 22.95 25.09
CA PRO A 67 -15.46 23.35 23.84
C PRO A 67 -14.15 22.60 23.56
N LEU A 68 -13.34 22.33 24.59
CA LEU A 68 -12.11 21.54 24.43
C LEU A 68 -12.41 20.13 23.92
N PHE A 69 -13.46 19.49 24.43
CA PHE A 69 -13.91 18.20 23.89
C PHE A 69 -14.41 18.32 22.46
N GLY A 70 -15.20 19.35 22.13
CA GLY A 70 -15.63 19.61 20.76
C GLY A 70 -14.46 19.73 19.78
N ALA A 71 -13.44 20.53 20.13
CA ALA A 71 -12.21 20.68 19.36
C ALA A 71 -11.41 19.37 19.28
N PHE A 72 -11.33 18.62 20.38
CA PHE A 72 -10.69 17.32 20.43
C PHE A 72 -11.34 16.32 19.47
N PHE A 73 -12.68 16.26 19.39
CA PHE A 73 -13.38 15.40 18.43
C PHE A 73 -13.06 15.76 16.98
N VAL A 74 -12.99 17.06 16.66
CA VAL A 74 -12.59 17.52 15.31
C VAL A 74 -11.17 17.10 14.98
N TYR A 75 -10.25 17.28 15.93
CA TYR A 75 -8.86 16.86 15.77
C TYR A 75 -8.74 15.34 15.57
N ALA A 76 -9.38 14.55 16.44
CA ALA A 76 -9.39 13.10 16.35
C ALA A 76 -9.98 12.61 15.02
N TYR A 77 -11.07 13.22 14.56
CA TYR A 77 -11.66 12.91 13.25
C TYR A 77 -10.69 13.23 12.11
N ARG A 78 -10.10 14.43 12.11
CA ARG A 78 -9.15 14.85 11.06
C ARG A 78 -7.93 13.92 11.01
N MET A 79 -7.43 13.53 12.18
CA MET A 79 -6.30 12.62 12.29
C MET A 79 -6.68 11.20 11.82
N GLY A 80 -7.86 10.72 12.21
CA GLY A 80 -8.38 9.43 11.74
C GLY A 80 -8.57 9.37 10.23
N VAL A 81 -9.15 10.40 9.63
CA VAL A 81 -9.31 10.50 8.15
C VAL A 81 -7.94 10.55 7.46
N LYS A 82 -6.98 11.27 8.03
CA LYS A 82 -5.60 11.29 7.51
C LYS A 82 -5.00 9.88 7.53
N TYR A 83 -5.06 9.18 8.65
CA TYR A 83 -4.52 7.82 8.76
C TYR A 83 -5.22 6.82 7.84
N GLU A 84 -6.55 6.88 7.71
CA GLU A 84 -7.29 6.00 6.79
C GLU A 84 -6.90 6.28 5.34
N ASN A 85 -6.71 7.55 4.97
CA ASN A 85 -6.27 7.93 3.64
C ASN A 85 -4.81 7.52 3.37
N ASP A 86 -3.91 7.70 4.33
CA ASP A 86 -2.50 7.32 4.21
C ASP A 86 -2.36 5.78 4.13
N ALA A 87 -3.11 5.03 4.93
CA ALA A 87 -3.14 3.57 4.90
C ALA A 87 -3.68 3.02 3.57
N ARG A 88 -4.76 3.61 3.03
CA ARG A 88 -5.28 3.19 1.71
C ARG A 88 -4.37 3.59 0.56
N ARG A 89 -3.65 4.71 0.65
CA ARG A 89 -2.62 5.08 -0.33
C ARG A 89 -1.48 4.06 -0.32
N ALA A 90 -0.95 3.74 0.86
CA ALA A 90 0.07 2.71 1.00
C ALA A 90 -0.40 1.35 0.45
N GLN A 91 -1.67 1.00 0.65
CA GLN A 91 -2.25 -0.22 0.08
C GLN A 91 -2.42 -0.14 -1.45
N ALA A 92 -2.87 1.00 -1.98
CA ALA A 92 -3.01 1.21 -3.42
C ALA A 92 -1.64 1.20 -4.13
N ASP A 93 -0.62 1.81 -3.50
CA ASP A 93 0.75 1.80 -3.98
C ASP A 93 1.34 0.38 -3.92
N ALA A 94 1.04 -0.40 -2.87
CA ALA A 94 1.46 -1.80 -2.76
C ALA A 94 0.79 -2.74 -3.79
N ASP A 95 -0.44 -2.43 -4.23
CA ASP A 95 -1.15 -3.19 -5.27
C ASP A 95 -0.78 -2.72 -6.69
N ASP A 96 -0.04 -1.62 -6.85
CA ASP A 96 0.35 -1.06 -8.14
C ASP A 96 1.69 -1.66 -8.64
N PRO A 97 1.69 -2.48 -9.72
CA PRO A 97 2.90 -3.10 -10.23
C PRO A 97 3.97 -2.09 -10.69
N ASP A 98 3.57 -0.92 -11.19
CA ASP A 98 4.52 0.11 -11.64
C ASP A 98 5.20 0.79 -10.44
N TYR A 99 4.46 1.01 -9.35
CA TYR A 99 5.01 1.51 -8.09
C TYR A 99 6.00 0.51 -7.49
N LEU A 100 5.61 -0.78 -7.43
CA LEU A 100 6.48 -1.84 -6.92
C LEU A 100 7.78 -1.93 -7.72
N TYR A 101 7.70 -1.88 -9.05
CA TYR A 101 8.89 -1.88 -9.91
C TYR A 101 9.80 -0.67 -9.65
N GLN A 102 9.24 0.53 -9.53
CA GLN A 102 10.02 1.73 -9.20
C GLN A 102 10.63 1.67 -7.79
N ALA A 103 9.93 1.11 -6.81
CA ALA A 103 10.47 0.91 -5.46
C ALA A 103 11.66 -0.06 -5.48
N ASP A 104 11.54 -1.15 -6.23
CA ASP A 104 12.59 -2.15 -6.43
C ASP A 104 13.82 -1.54 -7.12
N LEU A 105 13.61 -0.72 -8.16
CA LEU A 105 14.70 0.05 -8.78
C LEU A 105 15.38 0.95 -7.75
N ARG A 106 14.65 1.74 -6.96
CA ARG A 106 15.30 2.63 -5.96
C ARG A 106 16.12 1.87 -4.91
N GLU A 107 15.71 0.67 -4.54
CA GLU A 107 16.39 -0.11 -3.50
C GLU A 107 17.55 -0.95 -4.05
N PHE A 108 17.43 -1.46 -5.28
CA PHE A 108 18.35 -2.44 -5.85
C PHE A 108 19.11 -1.97 -7.12
N GLU A 109 18.78 -0.82 -7.72
CA GLU A 109 19.47 -0.29 -8.91
C GLU A 109 20.96 -0.02 -8.65
N GLU A 110 21.30 0.50 -7.46
CA GLU A 110 22.69 0.76 -7.08
C GLU A 110 23.41 -0.48 -6.53
N GLN A 111 22.71 -1.60 -6.31
CA GLN A 111 23.35 -2.81 -5.81
C GLN A 111 24.04 -3.55 -6.96
N PRO A 112 25.32 -3.97 -6.80
CA PRO A 112 26.00 -4.74 -7.82
C PRO A 112 25.26 -6.07 -8.05
N THR A 113 24.55 -6.16 -9.17
CA THR A 113 23.85 -7.38 -9.62
C THR A 113 24.79 -8.45 -10.16
N ARG A 114 26.09 -8.12 -10.28
CA ARG A 114 27.14 -9.06 -10.67
C ARG A 114 27.63 -9.81 -9.44
N ILE A 115 27.39 -11.12 -9.41
CA ILE A 115 28.03 -12.03 -8.47
C ILE A 115 29.50 -12.18 -8.88
N ASP A 116 30.42 -12.13 -7.91
CA ASP A 116 31.85 -12.35 -8.17
C ASP A 116 32.07 -13.76 -8.74
N ASP A 117 32.88 -13.85 -9.79
CA ASP A 117 33.15 -15.13 -10.47
C ASP A 117 33.81 -16.16 -9.53
N ASP A 118 34.48 -15.71 -8.47
CA ASP A 118 35.09 -16.53 -7.41
C ASP A 118 34.12 -17.01 -6.32
N PHE A 119 32.90 -16.43 -6.25
CA PHE A 119 31.88 -16.86 -5.29
C PHE A 119 31.27 -18.22 -5.69
N LEU A 120 31.13 -18.45 -6.99
CA LEU A 120 30.58 -19.71 -7.49
C LEU A 120 31.67 -20.79 -7.51
N PRO A 121 31.40 -22.00 -6.99
CA PRO A 121 32.34 -23.10 -7.11
C PRO A 121 32.56 -23.41 -8.60
N ALA A 122 33.81 -23.70 -8.96
CA ALA A 122 34.16 -24.09 -10.32
C ALA A 122 33.25 -25.24 -10.78
N ARG A 123 32.62 -25.06 -11.95
CA ARG A 123 31.70 -26.04 -12.51
C ARG A 123 32.44 -27.36 -12.75
N PRO A 124 31.97 -28.51 -12.23
CA PRO A 124 32.55 -29.81 -12.56
C PRO A 124 32.45 -30.07 -14.06
N HIS A 125 33.58 -30.36 -14.70
CA HIS A 125 33.63 -30.76 -16.10
C HIS A 125 33.33 -32.25 -16.21
N LEU A 126 32.06 -32.62 -16.13
CA LEU A 126 31.60 -33.99 -16.40
C LEU A 126 31.51 -34.19 -17.91
N ASN A 127 32.02 -35.31 -18.40
CA ASN A 127 31.79 -35.70 -19.80
C ASN A 127 30.33 -36.16 -19.98
N VAL A 128 29.84 -36.15 -21.23
CA VAL A 128 28.44 -36.46 -21.55
C VAL A 128 28.05 -37.86 -21.07
N GLU A 129 28.96 -38.82 -21.18
CA GLU A 129 28.71 -40.22 -20.85
C GLU A 129 28.61 -40.46 -19.34
N GLU A 130 29.50 -39.84 -18.57
CA GLU A 130 29.50 -39.81 -17.11
C GLU A 130 28.27 -39.05 -16.56
N PHE A 131 27.92 -37.91 -17.17
CA PHE A 131 26.70 -37.18 -16.82
C PHE A 131 25.43 -38.02 -17.05
N ASN A 132 25.34 -38.71 -18.19
CA ASN A 132 24.21 -39.59 -18.49
C ASN A 132 24.15 -40.82 -17.56
N ARG A 133 25.31 -41.34 -17.15
CA ARG A 133 25.41 -42.43 -16.17
C ARG A 133 24.93 -42.00 -14.79
N LEU A 134 25.26 -40.78 -14.36
CA LEU A 134 24.84 -40.20 -13.09
C LEU A 134 23.38 -39.74 -13.09
N ASN A 135 22.86 -39.33 -14.25
CA ASN A 135 21.46 -38.92 -14.43
C ASN A 135 20.72 -39.85 -15.38
N PRO A 136 20.52 -41.13 -15.01
CA PRO A 136 19.74 -42.04 -15.84
C PRO A 136 18.33 -41.46 -15.98
N ARG A 137 17.93 -41.15 -17.21
CA ARG A 137 16.56 -40.70 -17.47
C ARG A 137 15.63 -41.83 -17.03
N ARG A 138 14.78 -41.56 -16.04
CA ARG A 138 13.70 -42.46 -15.62
C ARG A 138 12.59 -42.44 -16.67
N ARG A 139 12.92 -42.77 -17.92
CA ARG A 139 11.98 -42.93 -19.03
C ARG A 139 11.64 -44.41 -19.07
N GLY A 140 10.38 -44.72 -18.76
CA GLY A 140 9.84 -46.07 -18.68
C GLY A 140 10.27 -46.93 -19.86
N GLN A 141 11.08 -47.92 -19.58
CA GLN A 141 11.25 -49.10 -20.42
C GLN A 141 9.97 -49.90 -20.26
N THR A 142 8.97 -49.59 -21.10
CA THR A 142 7.84 -50.49 -21.31
C THR A 142 8.36 -51.57 -22.26
N ASP A 143 8.90 -52.66 -21.69
CA ASP A 143 9.16 -53.89 -22.43
C ASP A 143 7.80 -54.41 -22.93
N TYR A 144 7.54 -54.27 -24.23
CA TYR A 144 6.51 -55.08 -24.88
C TYR A 144 7.14 -56.43 -25.23
N PRO A 145 6.56 -57.56 -24.78
CA PRO A 145 7.04 -58.89 -25.14
C PRO A 145 6.98 -59.08 -26.67
N LYS A 146 8.10 -59.51 -27.26
CA LYS A 146 8.18 -59.96 -28.65
C LYS A 146 7.96 -61.46 -28.68
N ASP A 147 6.71 -61.86 -28.63
CA ASP A 147 6.29 -63.24 -28.80
C ASP A 147 4.98 -63.23 -29.60
N ILE A 148 5.16 -63.07 -30.91
CA ILE A 148 4.22 -63.56 -31.91
C ILE A 148 5.08 -64.31 -32.92
N ASP A 149 5.18 -65.62 -32.70
CA ASP A 149 5.69 -66.60 -33.66
C ASP A 149 4.69 -66.75 -34.82
N ASP A 150 5.22 -66.79 -36.05
CA ASP A 150 4.52 -67.20 -37.29
C ASP A 150 4.36 -68.73 -37.38
#